data_AF-A0A8J3E3B7-F1
#
_entry.id   AF-A0A8J3E3B7-F1
#
_cell.length_a   1.000
_cell.length_b   1.000
_cell.length_c   1.000
_cell.angle_alpha   90.00
_cell.angle_beta   90.00
_cell.angle_gamma   90.00
#
_symmetry.space_group_name_H-M   'P 1'
#
loop_
_entity.id
_entity.type
_entity.pdbx_description
1 polymer ?
#
loop_
_entity_poly.entity_id
_entity_poly.type
_entity_poly.pdbx_seq_one_letter_code
_entity_poly.pdbx_strand_id
1 'polypeptide(L)'
;MLPLLAAANGALAASCKETAGAEQAKAYVEQCLEVSPATHPPCNALNPCELIQDEIRRGCAILVKSGDDVPPFCKSELPPGQKDEGQEEPE
;
A
#
# COMPACT_ATOMS: atom_id res chain seq x y z
N MET A 1 15.96 26.26 27.03
CA MET A 1 15.85 24.86 26.59
C MET A 1 14.38 24.46 26.67
N LEU A 2 13.65 24.45 25.56
CA LEU A 2 12.27 23.95 25.51
C LEU A 2 12.33 22.48 25.07
N PRO A 3 11.74 21.52 25.80
CA PRO A 3 11.64 20.16 25.30
C PRO A 3 10.50 20.10 24.29
N LEU A 4 10.82 19.77 23.04
CA LEU A 4 9.82 19.42 22.04
C LEU A 4 9.37 17.98 22.34
N LEU A 5 8.32 17.84 23.12
CA LEU A 5 7.60 16.57 23.26
C LEU A 5 6.88 16.31 21.95
N ALA A 6 7.47 15.50 21.08
CA ALA A 6 6.78 14.95 19.93
C ALA A 6 5.68 14.01 20.44
N ALA A 7 4.44 14.49 20.45
CA ALA A 7 3.27 13.63 20.63
C ALA A 7 3.20 12.71 19.41
N ALA A 8 3.50 11.42 19.60
CA ALA A 8 3.15 10.39 18.64
C ALA A 8 1.62 10.28 18.64
N ASN A 9 0.98 11.05 17.77
CA ASN A 9 -0.44 10.94 17.51
C ASN A 9 -0.71 9.60 16.81
N GLY A 10 -0.91 8.55 17.61
CA GLY A 10 -1.60 7.33 17.19
C GLY A 10 -3.08 7.62 16.97
N ALA A 11 -3.40 8.59 16.10
CA ALA A 11 -4.76 8.74 15.61
C ALA A 11 -5.09 7.42 14.91
N LEU A 12 -6.11 6.72 15.40
CA LEU A 12 -6.65 5.55 14.70
C LEU A 12 -7.08 6.03 13.32
N ALA A 13 -6.30 5.67 12.30
CA ALA A 13 -6.65 6.00 10.93
C ALA A 13 -8.02 5.40 10.61
N ALA A 14 -8.88 6.20 9.98
CA ALA A 14 -10.21 5.74 9.60
C ALA A 14 -10.12 4.49 8.72
N SER A 15 -11.12 3.62 8.84
CA SER A 15 -11.17 2.41 8.02
C SER A 15 -11.32 2.77 6.55
N CYS A 16 -10.83 1.91 5.66
CA CYS A 16 -10.96 2.16 4.24
C CYS A 16 -12.44 2.22 3.81
N LYS A 17 -13.30 1.46 4.48
CA LYS A 17 -14.76 1.57 4.32
C LYS A 17 -15.30 2.97 4.64
N GLU A 18 -14.78 3.63 5.68
CA GLU A 18 -15.18 5.00 6.05
C GLU A 18 -14.59 6.05 5.11
N THR A 19 -13.34 5.88 4.68
CA THR A 19 -12.64 6.86 3.83
C THR A 19 -13.06 6.79 2.36
N ALA A 20 -13.12 5.59 1.77
CA ALA A 20 -13.39 5.39 0.34
C ALA A 20 -14.82 4.92 0.04
N GLY A 21 -15.59 4.54 1.06
CA GLY A 21 -16.90 3.93 0.89
C GLY A 21 -16.83 2.41 0.69
N ALA A 22 -17.97 1.74 0.90
CA ALA A 22 -18.02 0.28 0.96
C ALA A 22 -17.66 -0.41 -0.36
N GLU A 23 -18.07 0.16 -1.50
CA GLU A 23 -17.81 -0.42 -2.82
C GLU A 23 -16.32 -0.35 -3.19
N GLN A 24 -15.72 0.84 -3.06
CA GLN A 24 -14.30 1.03 -3.35
C GLN A 24 -13.41 0.25 -2.38
N ALA A 25 -13.73 0.23 -1.08
CA ALA A 25 -12.98 -0.55 -0.10
C ALA A 25 -13.04 -2.06 -0.39
N LYS A 26 -14.19 -2.55 -0.87
CA LYS A 26 -14.32 -3.95 -1.31
C LYS A 26 -13.42 -4.23 -2.52
N ALA A 27 -13.41 -3.35 -3.52
CA ALA A 27 -12.53 -3.49 -4.69
C ALA A 27 -11.05 -3.55 -4.28
N TYR A 28 -10.60 -2.70 -3.34
CA TYR A 28 -9.24 -2.77 -2.82
C TYR A 28 -8.94 -4.07 -2.07
N VAL A 29 -9.88 -4.58 -1.27
CA VAL A 29 -9.68 -5.87 -0.58
C VAL A 29 -9.53 -7.01 -1.58
N GLU A 30 -10.36 -7.05 -2.62
CA GLU A 30 -10.30 -8.08 -3.67
C GLU A 30 -8.95 -8.02 -4.42
N GLN A 31 -8.52 -6.83 -4.84
CA GLN A 31 -7.22 -6.62 -5.49
C GLN A 31 -6.05 -7.03 -4.58
N CYS A 32 -6.11 -6.65 -3.30
CA CYS A 32 -5.08 -6.97 -2.32
C CYS A 32 -4.93 -8.48 -2.11
N LEU A 33 -6.05 -9.21 -2.01
CA LEU A 33 -6.04 -10.67 -1.87
C LEU A 33 -5.50 -11.37 -3.12
N GLU A 34 -5.71 -10.80 -4.30
CA GLU A 34 -5.23 -11.36 -5.57
C GLU A 34 -3.71 -11.31 -5.70
N VAL A 35 -3.06 -10.27 -5.16
CA VAL A 35 -1.60 -10.03 -5.36
C VAL A 35 -0.75 -10.25 -4.12
N SER A 36 -1.34 -10.38 -2.94
CA SER A 36 -0.59 -10.57 -1.70
C SER A 36 -0.06 -12.00 -1.56
N PRO A 37 1.26 -12.22 -1.42
CA PRO A 37 1.82 -13.53 -1.11
C PRO A 37 1.74 -13.90 0.38
N ALA A 38 1.28 -13.00 1.26
CA ALA A 38 1.26 -13.24 2.69
C ALA A 38 0.11 -14.15 3.12
N THR A 39 0.34 -15.00 4.11
CA THR A 39 -0.68 -15.91 4.67
C THR A 39 -1.72 -15.18 5.53
N HIS A 40 -1.36 -14.01 6.06
CA HIS A 40 -2.23 -13.14 6.87
C HIS A 40 -2.03 -11.68 6.45
N PRO A 41 -2.50 -11.30 5.26
CA PRO A 41 -2.26 -9.96 4.74
C PRO A 41 -3.17 -8.92 5.38
N PRO A 42 -2.84 -7.62 5.27
CA PRO A 42 -3.68 -6.54 5.75
C PRO A 42 -4.91 -6.25 4.87
N CYS A 43 -5.33 -7.18 4.02
CA CYS A 43 -6.46 -7.04 3.08
C CYS A 43 -7.82 -7.08 3.81
N ASN A 44 -8.17 -6.02 4.53
CA ASN A 44 -9.43 -5.91 5.26
C ASN A 44 -9.96 -4.48 5.18
N ALA A 45 -11.23 -4.30 4.82
CA ALA A 45 -11.84 -2.98 4.66
C ALA A 45 -11.92 -2.16 5.97
N LEU A 46 -11.72 -2.79 7.13
CA LEU A 46 -11.59 -2.13 8.43
C LEU A 46 -10.18 -1.55 8.66
N ASN A 47 -9.19 -1.96 7.88
CA ASN A 47 -7.87 -1.33 7.89
C ASN A 47 -7.88 0.00 7.10
N PRO A 48 -6.93 0.91 7.34
CA PRO A 48 -6.78 2.13 6.56
C PRO A 48 -6.55 1.84 5.07
N CYS A 49 -7.09 2.67 4.18
CA CYS A 49 -6.94 2.43 2.73
C CYS A 49 -5.47 2.37 2.30
N GLU A 50 -4.61 3.24 2.83
CA GLU A 50 -3.18 3.24 2.48
C GLU A 50 -2.51 1.90 2.80
N LEU A 51 -2.84 1.27 3.93
CA LEU A 51 -2.28 -0.03 4.28
C LEU A 51 -2.68 -1.14 3.29
N ILE A 52 -3.92 -1.10 2.79
CA ILE A 52 -4.40 -2.06 1.78
C ILE A 52 -3.74 -1.77 0.43
N GLN A 53 -3.64 -0.50 0.04
CA GLN A 53 -3.05 -0.07 -1.24
C GLN A 53 -1.55 -0.29 -1.30
N ASP A 54 -0.82 -0.12 -0.20
CA ASP A 54 0.60 -0.45 -0.11
C ASP A 54 0.85 -1.93 -0.34
N GLU A 55 0.00 -2.80 0.21
CA GLU A 55 0.10 -4.23 -0.02
C GLU A 55 -0.23 -4.60 -1.47
N ILE A 56 -1.21 -3.92 -2.10
CA ILE A 56 -1.48 -4.07 -3.54
C ILE A 56 -0.23 -3.70 -4.35
N ARG A 57 0.36 -2.53 -4.11
CA ARG A 57 1.57 -2.06 -4.80
C ARG A 57 2.72 -3.04 -4.64
N ARG A 58 2.95 -3.53 -3.41
CA ARG A 58 4.00 -4.50 -3.09
C ARG A 58 3.77 -5.83 -3.82
N GLY A 59 2.55 -6.35 -3.80
CA GLY A 59 2.20 -7.60 -4.49
C GLY A 59 2.36 -7.49 -6.01
N CYS A 60 1.86 -6.40 -6.59
CA CYS A 60 2.04 -6.09 -8.01
C CYS A 60 3.53 -6.03 -8.41
N ALA A 61 4.38 -5.38 -7.61
CA ALA A 61 5.81 -5.31 -7.88
C ALA A 61 6.49 -6.69 -7.86
N ILE A 62 6.03 -7.60 -6.99
CA ILE A 62 6.53 -8.98 -6.93
C ILE A 62 6.17 -9.74 -8.20
N LEU A 63 4.89 -9.71 -8.61
CA LEU A 63 4.43 -10.42 -9.82
C LEU A 63 5.16 -9.94 -11.08
N VAL A 64 5.34 -8.63 -11.22
CA VAL A 64 6.11 -8.04 -12.34
C VAL A 64 7.55 -8.54 -12.34
N LYS A 65 8.20 -8.58 -11.17
CA LYS A 65 9.59 -9.03 -11.05
C LYS A 65 9.74 -10.53 -11.34
N SER A 66 8.75 -11.34 -10.97
CA SER A 66 8.74 -12.78 -11.22
C SER A 66 8.46 -13.14 -12.69
N GLY A 67 7.88 -12.22 -13.46
CA GLY A 67 7.40 -12.51 -14.81
C GLY A 67 6.13 -13.36 -14.84
N ASP A 68 5.38 -13.37 -13.73
CA ASP A 68 4.10 -14.06 -13.60
C ASP A 68 2.97 -13.28 -14.33
N ASP A 69 1.77 -13.87 -14.38
CA ASP A 69 0.59 -13.17 -14.88
C ASP A 69 0.26 -11.97 -14.00
N VAL A 70 0.40 -10.76 -14.55
CA VAL A 70 0.16 -9.49 -13.85
C VAL A 70 -1.27 -8.99 -14.11
N PRO A 71 -2.12 -8.85 -13.08
CA PRO A 71 -3.47 -8.33 -13.23
C PRO A 71 -3.50 -6.92 -13.84
N PRO A 72 -4.54 -6.56 -14.63
CA PRO A 72 -4.60 -5.25 -15.28
C PRO A 72 -4.51 -4.05 -14.32
N PHE A 73 -5.05 -4.15 -13.11
CA PHE A 73 -5.00 -3.07 -12.11
C PHE A 73 -3.57 -2.81 -11.60
N CYS A 74 -2.65 -3.77 -11.68
CA CYS A 74 -1.26 -3.53 -11.32
C CYS A 74 -0.58 -2.52 -12.25
N LYS A 75 -1.11 -2.28 -13.46
CA LYS A 75 -0.50 -1.35 -14.43
C LYS A 75 -0.71 0.12 -14.06
N SER A 76 -1.72 0.45 -13.25
CA SER A 76 -1.93 1.81 -12.71
C SER A 76 -1.18 2.06 -11.40
N GLU A 77 -0.80 1.00 -10.68
CA GLU A 77 -0.22 1.05 -9.35
C GLU A 77 1.32 1.00 -9.33
N LEU A 78 1.95 0.71 -10.47
CA LEU A 78 3.42 0.72 -10.60
C LEU A 78 3.90 2.14 -10.90
N PRO A 79 4.88 2.69 -10.15
CA PRO A 79 5.54 3.92 -10.59
C PRO A 79 6.22 3.68 -11.94
N PRO A 80 6.20 4.66 -12.87
CA PRO A 80 6.96 4.54 -14.11
C PRO A 80 8.43 4.36 -13.74
N GLY A 81 9.02 3.25 -14.20
CA GLY A 81 10.42 2.86 -14.07
C GLY A 81 11.23 3.68 -13.06
N GLN A 82 11.31 3.18 -11.84
CA GLN A 82 12.27 3.61 -10.83
C GLN A 82 13.67 3.45 -11.46
N LYS A 83 14.14 4.51 -12.12
CA LYS A 83 15.57 4.68 -12.34
C LYS A 83 16.12 4.91 -10.95
N ASP A 84 17.07 4.07 -10.56
CA ASP A 84 17.96 4.34 -9.45
C ASP A 84 18.63 5.72 -9.68
N GLU A 85 17.98 6.80 -9.24
CA GLU A 85 18.67 8.07 -9.00
C GLU A 85 19.23 7.97 -7.60
N GLY A 86 20.55 7.80 -7.56
CA GLY A 86 21.34 7.70 -6.34
C GLY A 86 21.00 8.83 -5.39
N GLN A 87 20.53 8.42 -4.21
CA GLN A 87 20.51 9.30 -3.05
C GLN A 87 21.92 9.30 -2.48
N GLU A 88 22.77 10.15 -3.07
CA GLU A 88 23.96 10.65 -2.41
C GLU A 88 23.46 11.57 -1.29
N GLU A 89 23.44 11.07 -0.06
CA GLU A 89 23.34 11.93 1.13
C GLU A 89 24.70 12.60 1.34
N PRO A 90 24.76 13.95 1.36
CA PRO A 90 25.98 14.65 1.72
C PRO A 90 26.07 14.76 3.24
N GLU A 91 27.19 14.32 3.83
CA GLU A 91 28.01 15.06 4.80
C GLU A 91 29.47 14.57 4.78
#